data_AF-A0A536GVR8-F1
#
_entry.id   AF-A0A536GVR8-F1
#
_cell.length_a   1.000
_cell.length_b   1.000
_cell.length_c   1.000
_cell.angle_alpha   90.00
_cell.angle_beta   90.00
_cell.angle_gamma   90.00
#
_symmetry.space_group_name_H-M   'P 1'
#
loop_
_entity.id
_entity.type
_entity.pdbx_description
1 polymer ?
#
loop_
_entity_poly.entity_id
_entity_poly.type
_entity_poly.pdbx_seq_one_letter_code
_entity_poly.pdbx_strand_id
1 'polypeptide(L)'
;AKEVIARDQEVNELHRLLRERAFMIMATQQPVARDLRLIVSFQHMVLELERMGDHAVGIARAALRLNDLPQLKPYIDLPKMAEITESQVHEILGAVIEADQDKARAIAERDDEVDTLYHKIWDELVGFMIQDPANVQRAAILLFLAKDLERIADRVTNIAEDVVFLHTGRIVELS
;
A
#
# COMPACT_ATOMS: atom_id res chain seq x y z
N ALA A 1 6.09 1.70 15.93
CA ALA A 1 4.67 1.33 16.16
C ALA A 1 3.82 2.49 16.73
N LYS A 2 4.03 2.93 17.98
CA LYS A 2 3.21 4.02 18.56
C LYS A 2 3.28 5.34 17.77
N GLU A 3 4.46 5.68 17.27
CA GLU A 3 4.65 6.85 16.40
C GLU A 3 3.85 6.73 15.09
N VAL A 4 3.91 5.60 14.40
CA VAL A 4 3.13 5.33 13.17
C VAL A 4 1.63 5.55 13.42
N ILE A 5 1.11 5.00 14.51
CA ILE A 5 -0.30 5.15 14.89
C ILE A 5 -0.66 6.61 15.19
N ALA A 6 0.23 7.36 15.82
CA ALA A 6 -0.02 8.77 16.15
C ALA A 6 -0.01 9.66 14.91
N ARG A 7 0.88 9.39 13.95
CA ARG A 7 1.06 10.19 12.73
C ARG A 7 0.00 9.91 11.65
N ASP A 8 -0.77 8.84 11.79
CA ASP A 8 -1.89 8.52 10.89
C ASP A 8 -2.90 9.67 10.76
N GLN A 9 -3.18 10.38 11.85
CA GLN A 9 -4.07 11.54 11.84
C GLN A 9 -3.55 12.67 10.93
N GLU A 10 -2.23 12.83 10.82
CA GLU A 10 -1.63 13.83 9.94
C GLU A 10 -1.87 13.46 8.46
N VAL A 11 -1.76 12.17 8.11
CA VAL A 11 -2.03 11.67 6.75
C VAL A 11 -3.49 11.88 6.39
N ASN A 12 -4.42 11.53 7.29
CA ASN A 12 -5.86 11.71 7.09
C ASN A 12 -6.23 13.19 6.87
N GLU A 13 -5.61 14.09 7.64
CA GLU A 13 -5.84 15.53 7.49
C GLU A 13 -5.27 16.07 6.17
N LEU A 14 -4.08 15.61 5.74
CA LEU A 14 -3.51 15.96 4.45
C LEU A 14 -4.40 15.50 3.29
N HIS A 15 -4.94 14.28 3.37
CA HIS A 15 -5.89 13.76 2.38
C HIS A 15 -7.14 14.63 2.30
N ARG A 16 -7.73 15.02 3.44
CA ARG A 16 -8.89 15.94 3.50
C ARG A 16 -8.58 17.28 2.84
N LEU A 17 -7.47 17.91 3.21
CA LEU A 17 -7.05 19.22 2.69
C LEU A 17 -6.82 19.18 1.17
N LEU A 18 -6.16 18.14 0.66
CA LEU A 18 -5.91 17.96 -0.77
C LEU A 18 -7.21 17.76 -1.55
N ARG A 19 -8.17 17.00 -0.99
CA ARG A 19 -9.49 16.83 -1.61
C ARG A 19 -10.24 18.14 -1.70
N GLU A 20 -10.30 18.92 -0.62
CA GLU A 20 -10.95 20.24 -0.61
C GLU A 20 -10.32 21.18 -1.64
N ARG A 21 -8.99 21.21 -1.70
CA ARG A 21 -8.27 22.03 -2.67
C ARG A 21 -8.57 21.63 -4.12
N ALA A 22 -8.60 20.33 -4.41
CA ALA A 22 -8.97 19.82 -5.73
C ALA A 22 -10.40 20.24 -6.12
N PHE A 23 -11.37 20.12 -5.20
CA PHE A 23 -12.74 20.59 -5.42
C PHE A 23 -12.80 22.10 -5.69
N MET A 24 -12.07 22.90 -4.91
CA MET A 24 -12.02 24.35 -5.11
C MET A 24 -11.43 24.72 -6.48
N ILE A 25 -10.38 24.03 -6.93
CA ILE A 25 -9.80 24.26 -8.26
C ILE A 25 -10.82 23.92 -9.34
N MET A 26 -11.48 22.77 -9.24
CA MET A 26 -12.50 22.37 -10.22
C MET A 26 -13.67 23.38 -10.28
N ALA A 27 -14.16 23.83 -9.12
CA ALA A 27 -15.29 24.75 -9.03
C ALA A 27 -14.95 26.16 -9.52
N THR A 28 -13.74 26.66 -9.22
CA THR A 28 -13.38 28.06 -9.47
C THR A 28 -12.66 28.28 -10.80
N GLN A 29 -11.92 27.28 -11.29
CA GLN A 29 -11.07 27.41 -12.48
C GLN A 29 -11.61 26.67 -13.70
N GLN A 30 -12.60 25.79 -13.53
CA GLN A 30 -13.21 25.00 -14.60
C GLN A 30 -12.17 24.31 -15.52
N PRO A 31 -11.23 23.53 -14.94
CA PRO A 31 -10.16 22.88 -15.71
C PRO A 31 -10.76 21.89 -16.71
N VAL A 32 -10.09 21.75 -17.86
CA VAL A 32 -10.53 20.88 -18.96
C VAL A 32 -9.41 19.94 -19.40
N ALA A 33 -9.78 18.86 -20.08
CA ALA A 33 -8.87 17.91 -20.72
C ALA A 33 -7.72 17.45 -19.81
N ARG A 34 -6.50 17.96 -20.02
CA ARG A 34 -5.30 17.56 -19.30
C ARG A 34 -5.35 17.98 -17.82
N ASP A 35 -5.79 19.20 -17.53
CA ASP A 35 -5.79 19.73 -16.17
C ASP A 35 -6.83 19.03 -15.30
N LEU A 36 -8.00 18.73 -15.86
CA LEU A 36 -9.02 17.95 -15.15
C LEU A 36 -8.52 16.53 -14.85
N ARG A 37 -7.85 15.91 -15.82
CA ARG A 37 -7.28 14.56 -15.66
C ARG A 37 -6.22 14.54 -14.55
N LEU A 38 -5.34 15.53 -14.55
CA LEU A 38 -4.33 15.71 -13.50
C LEU A 38 -4.98 15.76 -12.12
N ILE A 39 -6.01 16.59 -11.95
CA ILE A 39 -6.69 16.76 -10.66
C ILE A 39 -7.38 15.47 -10.21
N VAL A 40 -8.09 14.79 -11.13
CA VAL A 40 -8.80 13.54 -10.80
C VAL A 40 -7.83 12.41 -10.48
N SER A 41 -6.76 12.24 -11.27
CA SER A 41 -5.69 11.26 -10.99
C SER A 41 -5.08 11.50 -9.61
N PHE A 42 -4.70 12.75 -9.29
CA PHE A 42 -4.13 13.05 -7.97
C PHE A 42 -5.12 12.81 -6.83
N GLN A 43 -6.42 13.08 -7.02
CA GLN A 43 -7.40 12.75 -5.98
C GLN A 43 -7.46 11.25 -5.68
N HIS A 44 -7.37 10.41 -6.71
CA HIS A 44 -7.34 8.97 -6.53
C HIS A 44 -6.02 8.51 -5.91
N MET A 45 -4.87 8.95 -6.42
CA MET A 45 -3.55 8.63 -5.84
C MET A 45 -3.44 9.00 -4.36
N VAL A 46 -3.98 10.15 -3.94
CA VAL A 46 -3.96 10.58 -2.53
C VAL A 46 -4.81 9.68 -1.64
N LEU A 47 -5.95 9.18 -2.14
CA LEU A 47 -6.75 8.17 -1.43
C LEU A 47 -5.96 6.87 -1.26
N GLU A 48 -5.25 6.44 -2.30
CA GLU A 48 -4.45 5.22 -2.25
C GLU A 48 -3.29 5.35 -1.25
N LEU A 49 -2.65 6.53 -1.16
CA LEU A 49 -1.63 6.82 -0.14
C LEU A 49 -2.19 6.84 1.29
N GLU A 50 -3.42 7.36 1.48
CA GLU A 50 -4.06 7.32 2.80
C GLU A 50 -4.38 5.88 3.24
N ARG A 51 -4.88 5.05 2.31
CA ARG A 51 -5.09 3.61 2.56
C ARG A 51 -3.80 2.87 2.88
N MET A 52 -2.67 3.22 2.25
CA MET A 52 -1.37 2.67 2.65
C MET A 52 -1.04 3.03 4.11
N GLY A 53 -1.38 4.24 4.54
CA GLY A 53 -1.27 4.68 5.95
C GLY A 53 -2.09 3.80 6.89
N ASP A 54 -3.35 3.54 6.57
CA ASP A 54 -4.23 2.64 7.34
C ASP A 54 -3.62 1.24 7.50
N HIS A 55 -3.08 0.67 6.42
CA HIS A 55 -2.41 -0.64 6.47
C HIS A 55 -1.14 -0.60 7.32
N ALA A 56 -0.35 0.47 7.25
CA ALA A 56 0.81 0.67 8.12
C ALA A 56 0.41 0.76 9.61
N VAL A 57 -0.74 1.34 9.93
CA VAL A 57 -1.33 1.32 11.28
C VAL A 57 -1.74 -0.09 11.68
N GLY A 58 -2.32 -0.88 10.77
CA GLY A 58 -2.62 -2.31 10.95
C GLY A 58 -1.38 -3.10 11.37
N ILE A 59 -0.30 -2.97 10.61
CA ILE A 59 1.02 -3.56 10.88
C ILE A 59 1.55 -3.11 12.25
N ALA A 60 1.50 -1.81 12.55
CA ALA A 60 1.98 -1.28 13.83
C ALA A 60 1.21 -1.84 15.04
N ARG A 61 -0.11 -2.00 14.92
CA ARG A 61 -0.96 -2.61 15.96
C ARG A 61 -0.67 -4.10 16.10
N ALA A 62 -0.49 -4.82 14.98
CA ALA A 62 -0.12 -6.24 14.98
C ALA A 62 1.24 -6.47 15.67
N ALA A 63 2.24 -5.64 15.36
CA ALA A 63 3.56 -5.70 15.98
C ALA A 63 3.51 -5.49 17.51
N LEU A 64 2.70 -4.54 17.99
CA LEU A 64 2.50 -4.35 19.43
C LEU A 64 1.90 -5.59 20.10
N ARG A 65 0.89 -6.21 19.47
CA ARG A 65 0.26 -7.43 20.00
C ARG A 65 1.20 -8.63 20.02
N LEU A 66 2.09 -8.75 19.02
CA LEU A 66 3.07 -9.84 18.96
C LEU A 66 4.14 -9.73 20.04
N ASN A 67 4.49 -8.51 20.48
CA ASN A 67 5.46 -8.31 21.56
C ASN A 67 5.00 -8.87 22.91
N ASP A 68 3.69 -9.03 23.12
CA ASP A 68 3.10 -9.60 24.32
C ASP A 68 3.01 -11.15 24.26
N LEU A 69 3.45 -11.76 23.15
CA LEU A 69 3.36 -13.20 22.89
C LEU A 69 4.75 -13.81 22.65
N PRO A 70 4.98 -15.09 23.01
CA PRO A 70 6.22 -15.77 22.67
C PRO A 70 6.36 -15.89 21.16
N GLN A 71 7.56 -15.63 20.63
CA GLN A 71 7.84 -15.72 19.20
C GLN A 71 7.42 -17.09 18.63
N LEU A 72 6.70 -17.08 17.50
CA LEU A 72 6.27 -18.31 16.83
C LEU A 72 7.42 -18.96 16.06
N LYS A 73 8.15 -18.14 15.30
CA LYS A 73 9.26 -18.55 14.41
C LYS A 73 10.19 -17.37 14.13
N PRO A 74 11.44 -17.61 13.68
CA PRO A 74 12.27 -16.57 13.07
C PRO A 74 11.57 -15.96 11.85
N TYR A 75 11.52 -14.65 11.75
CA TYR A 75 10.89 -13.94 10.63
C TYR A 75 11.93 -13.68 9.54
N ILE A 76 11.87 -14.42 8.43
CA ILE A 76 12.80 -14.28 7.29
C ILE A 76 12.05 -13.70 6.08
N ASP A 77 10.98 -14.36 5.65
CA ASP A 77 10.21 -13.94 4.47
C ASP A 77 9.41 -12.65 4.72
N LEU A 78 8.94 -12.43 5.95
CA LEU A 78 8.11 -11.27 6.30
C LEU A 78 8.90 -9.94 6.25
N PRO A 79 10.12 -9.82 6.84
CA PRO A 79 10.96 -8.64 6.62
C PRO A 79 11.32 -8.43 5.15
N LYS A 80 11.61 -9.50 4.40
CA LYS A 80 11.91 -9.41 2.97
C LYS A 80 10.72 -8.84 2.18
N MET A 81 9.51 -9.30 2.47
CA MET A 81 8.29 -8.77 1.87
C MET A 81 8.14 -7.28 2.17
N ALA A 82 8.38 -6.86 3.41
CA ALA A 82 8.33 -5.45 3.80
C ALA A 82 9.35 -4.58 3.06
N GLU A 83 10.59 -5.05 2.89
CA GLU A 83 11.64 -4.33 2.14
C GLU A 83 11.25 -4.12 0.67
N ILE A 84 10.68 -5.14 0.02
CA ILE A 84 10.22 -5.05 -1.37
C ILE A 84 9.05 -4.07 -1.48
N THR A 85 8.03 -4.21 -0.63
CA THR A 85 6.87 -3.31 -0.60
C THR A 85 7.30 -1.85 -0.35
N GLU A 86 8.24 -1.62 0.58
CA GLU A 86 8.78 -0.28 0.84
C GLU A 86 9.51 0.29 -0.40
N SER A 87 10.31 -0.52 -1.09
CA SER A 87 10.98 -0.11 -2.34
C SER A 87 9.96 0.29 -3.40
N GLN A 88 8.93 -0.55 -3.63
CA GLN A 88 7.87 -0.28 -4.59
C GLN A 88 7.13 1.05 -4.29
N VAL A 89 6.83 1.32 -3.02
CA VAL A 89 6.22 2.59 -2.60
C VAL A 89 7.13 3.79 -2.92
N HIS A 90 8.43 3.71 -2.64
CA HIS A 90 9.36 4.80 -2.98
C HIS A 90 9.49 5.00 -4.49
N GLU A 91 9.58 3.91 -5.24
CA GLU A 91 9.75 3.95 -6.69
C GLU A 91 8.51 4.53 -7.38
N ILE A 92 7.30 4.17 -6.93
CA ILE A 92 6.06 4.69 -7.52
C ILE A 92 5.87 6.17 -7.25
N LEU A 93 6.23 6.65 -6.05
CA LEU A 93 6.25 8.08 -5.76
C LEU A 93 7.21 8.83 -6.69
N GLY A 94 8.36 8.22 -7.02
CA GLY A 94 9.27 8.74 -8.04
C GLY A 94 8.62 8.82 -9.43
N ALA A 95 7.93 7.77 -9.87
CA ALA A 95 7.22 7.75 -11.16
C ALA A 95 6.10 8.79 -11.23
N VAL A 96 5.38 9.05 -10.13
CA VAL A 96 4.38 10.12 -10.03
C VAL A 96 5.03 11.50 -10.22
N ILE A 97 6.14 11.78 -9.55
CA ILE A 97 6.85 13.07 -9.64
C ILE A 97 7.39 13.30 -11.06
N GLU A 98 7.94 12.27 -11.68
CA GLU A 98 8.51 12.30 -13.03
C GLU A 98 7.43 12.25 -14.13
N ALA A 99 6.19 11.90 -13.76
CA ALA A 99 5.10 11.57 -14.69
C ALA A 99 5.50 10.50 -15.72
N ASP A 100 6.27 9.49 -15.27
CA ASP A 100 6.85 8.44 -16.10
C ASP A 100 5.97 7.19 -16.08
N GLN A 101 5.20 7.00 -17.16
CA GLN A 101 4.31 5.85 -17.32
C GLN A 101 5.05 4.52 -17.53
N ASP A 102 6.25 4.54 -18.11
CA ASP A 102 6.99 3.32 -18.43
C ASP A 102 7.61 2.77 -17.15
N LYS A 103 8.13 3.67 -16.30
CA LYS A 103 8.54 3.36 -14.93
C LYS A 103 7.38 2.84 -14.10
N ALA A 104 6.20 3.48 -14.16
CA ALA A 104 5.02 3.01 -13.44
C ALA A 104 4.62 1.57 -13.82
N ARG A 105 4.62 1.24 -15.12
CA ARG A 105 4.34 -0.12 -15.60
C ARG A 105 5.35 -1.14 -15.09
N ALA A 106 6.64 -0.82 -15.18
CA ALA A 106 7.70 -1.71 -14.70
C ALA A 106 7.62 -1.95 -13.17
N ILE A 107 7.10 -0.98 -12.41
CA ILE A 107 6.87 -1.15 -10.97
C ILE A 107 5.71 -2.11 -10.73
N ALA A 108 4.58 -1.92 -11.42
CA ALA A 108 3.40 -2.80 -11.31
C ALA A 108 3.71 -4.26 -11.71
N GLU A 109 4.56 -4.49 -12.71
CA GLU A 109 4.97 -5.85 -13.12
C GLU A 109 5.75 -6.61 -12.02
N ARG A 110 6.25 -5.94 -10.98
CA ARG A 110 6.93 -6.58 -9.85
C ARG A 110 5.99 -6.92 -8.68
N ASP A 111 4.69 -6.68 -8.80
CA ASP A 111 3.71 -7.01 -7.75
C ASP A 111 3.70 -8.53 -7.44
N ASP A 112 3.91 -9.35 -8.48
CA ASP A 112 4.09 -10.81 -8.39
C ASP A 112 5.12 -11.24 -7.32
N GLU A 113 6.14 -10.42 -7.05
CA GLU A 113 7.16 -10.71 -6.03
C GLU A 113 6.57 -10.69 -4.62
N VAL A 114 5.68 -9.72 -4.33
CA VAL A 114 5.01 -9.56 -3.04
C VAL A 114 3.95 -10.65 -2.88
N ASP A 115 3.17 -10.93 -3.92
CA ASP A 115 2.17 -12.00 -3.93
C ASP A 115 2.78 -13.38 -3.69
N THR A 116 3.90 -13.67 -4.35
CA THR A 116 4.62 -14.93 -4.16
C THR A 116 5.07 -15.09 -2.71
N LEU A 117 5.60 -14.02 -2.08
CA LEU A 117 6.00 -14.05 -0.68
C LEU A 117 4.81 -14.17 0.26
N TYR A 118 3.71 -13.46 -0.03
CA TYR A 118 2.47 -13.55 0.74
C TYR A 118 1.95 -14.99 0.77
N HIS A 119 1.85 -15.65 -0.38
CA HIS A 119 1.39 -17.05 -0.48
C HIS A 119 2.30 -18.02 0.26
N LYS A 120 3.62 -17.83 0.16
CA LYS A 120 4.58 -18.64 0.91
C LYS A 120 4.41 -18.49 2.42
N ILE A 121 4.28 -17.25 2.90
CA ILE A 121 4.04 -16.95 4.32
C ILE A 121 2.71 -17.53 4.77
N TRP A 122 1.68 -17.44 3.92
CA TRP A 122 0.36 -18.00 4.18
C TRP A 122 0.41 -19.49 4.46
N ASP A 123 0.95 -20.27 3.51
CA ASP A 123 1.01 -21.73 3.61
C ASP A 123 1.79 -22.19 4.84
N GLU A 124 2.91 -21.51 5.13
CA GLU A 124 3.72 -21.81 6.29
C GLU A 124 2.98 -21.53 7.61
N LEU A 125 2.31 -20.38 7.73
CA LEU A 125 1.57 -20.02 8.94
C LEU A 125 0.35 -20.93 9.15
N VAL A 126 -0.35 -21.32 8.08
CA VAL A 126 -1.41 -22.33 8.16
C VAL A 126 -0.84 -23.67 8.63
N GLY A 127 0.35 -24.06 8.14
CA GLY A 127 1.07 -25.24 8.62
C GLY A 127 1.30 -25.21 10.14
N PHE A 128 1.75 -24.09 10.69
CA PHE A 128 1.91 -23.93 12.14
C PHE A 128 0.60 -24.06 12.93
N MET A 129 -0.52 -23.58 12.37
CA MET A 129 -1.84 -23.71 12.99
C MET A 129 -2.33 -25.16 13.02
N ILE A 130 -2.09 -25.90 11.94
CA ILE A 130 -2.47 -27.32 11.82
C ILE A 130 -1.65 -28.18 12.81
N GLN A 131 -0.37 -27.86 12.99
CA GLN A 131 0.52 -28.61 13.88
C GLN A 131 0.14 -28.47 15.37
N ASP A 132 -0.25 -27.27 15.81
CA ASP A 132 -0.62 -27.03 17.21
C ASP A 132 -1.63 -25.86 17.33
N PRO A 133 -2.84 -26.10 17.89
CA PRO A 133 -3.82 -25.05 18.15
C PRO A 133 -3.30 -23.87 18.98
N ALA A 134 -2.27 -24.04 19.81
CA ALA A 134 -1.64 -22.96 20.57
C ALA A 134 -0.90 -21.94 19.68
N ASN A 135 -0.68 -22.25 18.41
CA ASN A 135 -0.06 -21.33 17.44
C ASN A 135 -1.07 -20.40 16.76
N VAL A 136 -2.37 -20.73 16.78
CA VAL A 136 -3.41 -20.05 16.00
C VAL A 136 -3.40 -18.55 16.18
N GLN A 137 -3.34 -18.07 17.43
CA GLN A 137 -3.36 -16.63 17.71
C GLN A 137 -2.16 -15.90 17.09
N ARG A 138 -0.94 -16.45 17.25
CA ARG A 138 0.29 -15.82 16.77
C ARG A 138 0.38 -15.87 15.25
N ALA A 139 0.04 -17.02 14.67
CA ALA A 139 0.02 -17.20 13.22
C ALA A 139 -1.03 -16.30 12.56
N ALA A 140 -2.22 -16.13 13.16
CA ALA A 140 -3.25 -15.25 12.63
C ALA A 140 -2.81 -13.78 12.62
N ILE A 141 -2.15 -13.31 13.69
CA ILE A 141 -1.63 -11.93 13.73
C ILE A 141 -0.56 -11.71 12.65
N LEU A 142 0.33 -12.69 12.43
CA LEU A 142 1.34 -12.63 11.36
C LEU A 142 0.71 -12.66 9.96
N LEU A 143 -0.37 -13.43 9.76
CA LEU A 143 -1.13 -13.43 8.50
C LEU A 143 -1.75 -12.05 8.21
N PHE A 144 -2.34 -11.40 9.20
CA PHE A 144 -2.86 -10.05 9.03
C PHE A 144 -1.76 -9.06 8.65
N LEU A 145 -0.57 -9.17 9.27
CA LEU A 145 0.58 -8.33 8.92
C LEU A 145 1.02 -8.56 7.47
N ALA A 146 1.18 -9.82 7.05
CA ALA A 146 1.52 -10.15 5.67
C ALA A 146 0.45 -9.64 4.68
N LYS A 147 -0.83 -9.74 5.05
CA LYS A 147 -1.91 -9.22 4.22
C LYS A 147 -1.88 -7.70 4.12
N ASP A 148 -1.61 -6.97 5.21
CA ASP A 148 -1.48 -5.52 5.16
C ASP A 148 -0.31 -5.08 4.26
N LEU A 149 0.79 -5.84 4.20
CA LEU A 149 1.90 -5.58 3.26
C LEU A 149 1.47 -5.79 1.80
N GLU A 150 0.78 -6.90 1.51
CA GLU A 150 0.23 -7.14 0.16
C GLU A 150 -0.74 -6.03 -0.23
N ARG A 151 -1.61 -5.58 0.69
CA ARG A 151 -2.52 -4.47 0.40
C ARG A 151 -1.80 -3.18 0.04
N ILE A 152 -0.67 -2.88 0.69
CA ILE A 152 0.16 -1.72 0.35
C ILE A 152 0.72 -1.88 -1.07
N ALA A 153 1.19 -3.07 -1.44
CA ALA A 153 1.65 -3.36 -2.80
C ALA A 153 0.52 -3.22 -3.84
N ASP A 154 -0.70 -3.72 -3.57
CA ASP A 154 -1.87 -3.47 -4.43
C ASP A 154 -2.10 -1.97 -4.65
N ARG A 155 -1.91 -1.13 -3.61
CA ARG A 155 -2.09 0.32 -3.73
C ARG A 155 -1.00 0.94 -4.63
N VAL A 156 0.20 0.36 -4.67
CA VAL A 156 1.25 0.78 -5.61
C VAL A 156 0.80 0.54 -7.05
N THR A 157 0.24 -0.63 -7.35
CA THR A 157 -0.31 -0.94 -8.68
C THR A 157 -1.42 0.02 -9.08
N ASN A 158 -2.35 0.33 -8.17
CA ASN A 158 -3.40 1.33 -8.41
C ASN A 158 -2.83 2.73 -8.74
N ILE A 159 -1.79 3.18 -8.04
CA ILE A 159 -1.13 4.45 -8.35
C ILE A 159 -0.42 4.39 -9.72
N ALA A 160 0.16 3.23 -10.08
CA ALA A 160 0.76 3.05 -11.40
C ALA A 160 -0.26 3.19 -12.53
N GLU A 161 -1.46 2.61 -12.35
CA GLU A 161 -2.58 2.78 -13.27
C GLU A 161 -2.97 4.26 -13.43
N ASP A 162 -2.99 5.03 -12.34
CA ASP A 162 -3.27 6.46 -12.38
C ASP A 162 -2.20 7.26 -13.14
N VAL A 163 -0.92 6.90 -13.01
CA VAL A 163 0.18 7.51 -13.78
C VAL A 163 0.02 7.23 -15.27
N VAL A 164 -0.31 5.99 -15.63
CA VAL A 164 -0.61 5.61 -17.02
C VAL A 164 -1.83 6.37 -17.54
N PHE A 165 -2.90 6.47 -16.74
CA PHE A 165 -4.10 7.22 -17.10
C PHE A 165 -3.79 8.70 -17.31
N LEU A 166 -2.94 9.31 -16.47
CA LEU A 166 -2.53 10.70 -16.60
C LEU A 166 -1.93 10.99 -17.98
N HIS A 167 -1.08 10.09 -18.49
CA HIS A 167 -0.44 10.24 -19.78
C HIS A 167 -1.36 9.89 -20.96
N THR A 168 -2.02 8.73 -20.88
CA THR A 168 -2.74 8.13 -22.03
C THR A 168 -4.20 8.56 -22.13
N GLY A 169 -4.82 8.92 -21.00
CA GLY A 169 -6.26 9.17 -20.89
C GLY A 169 -7.11 7.90 -20.91
N ARG A 170 -6.49 6.72 -20.77
CA ARG A 170 -7.17 5.43 -20.71
C ARG A 170 -6.95 4.81 -19.34
N ILE A 171 -8.04 4.35 -18.74
CA ILE A 171 -7.98 3.49 -17.57
C ILE A 171 -7.48 2.12 -18.07
N VAL A 172 -6.46 1.60 -17.41
CA VAL A 172 -5.86 0.30 -17.69
C VAL A 172 -5.87 -0.50 -16.39
N GLU A 173 -5.84 -1.82 -16.53
CA GLU A 173 -5.67 -2.76 -15.43
C GLU A 173 -4.26 -3.35 -15.59
N LEU A 174 -3.41 -3.19 -14.59
CA LEU A 174 -1.99 -3.61 -14.64
C LEU A 174 -1.70 -4.91 -13.86
N SER A 175 -2.64 -5.35 -13.03
CA SER A 175 -2.60 -6.62 -12.29
C SER A 175 -3.84 -7.47 -12.58
#